data_AF-A0A0C1FK44-F1
#
_entry.id   AF-A0A0C1FK44-F1
#
_cell.length_a   1.000
_cell.length_b   1.000
_cell.length_c   1.000
_cell.angle_alpha   90.00
_cell.angle_beta   90.00
_cell.angle_gamma   90.00
#
_symmetry.space_group_name_H-M   'P 1'
#
loop_
_entity.id
_entity.type
_entity.pdbx_description
1 polymer ?
#
loop_
_entity_poly.entity_id
_entity_poly.type
_entity_poly.pdbx_seq_one_letter_code
_entity_poly.pdbx_strand_id
1 'polypeptide(L)'
;MEINNQNLFNKVIELLVKARQKVSQTINNTMATAYFEIGKMIVEEEQQGKERAEYGKQILNELSEKLVSEFGKGFSKRNLEQMRQFYLTYSIAQTVSAQLSKGQKLSDEFKNIHIF
;
A
#
# COMPACT_ATOMS: atom_id res chain seq x y z
N MET A 1 41.62 28.32 18.26
CA MET A 1 41.04 26.99 17.95
C MET A 1 40.44 27.09 16.57
N GLU A 2 41.09 26.49 15.57
CA GLU A 2 40.49 26.36 14.25
C GLU A 2 39.25 25.48 14.39
N ILE A 3 38.08 26.02 14.04
CA ILE A 3 36.86 25.21 13.92
C ILE A 3 37.21 24.12 12.91
N ASN A 4 37.20 22.88 13.37
CA ASN A 4 37.58 21.72 12.59
C ASN A 4 36.62 21.60 11.40
N ASN A 5 37.00 22.20 10.26
CA ASN A 5 36.14 22.44 9.11
C ASN A 5 35.59 21.11 8.54
N GLN A 6 36.35 20.03 8.71
CA GLN A 6 35.93 18.66 8.41
C GLN A 6 34.80 18.14 9.32
N ASN A 7 34.79 18.51 10.61
CA ASN A 7 33.73 18.10 11.54
C ASN A 7 32.39 18.76 11.20
N LEU A 8 32.41 20.07 10.91
CA LEU A 8 31.21 20.78 10.46
C LEU A 8 30.73 20.27 9.10
N PHE A 9 31.64 20.08 8.15
CA PHE A 9 31.32 19.52 6.83
C PHE A 9 30.65 18.14 6.94
N ASN A 10 31.23 17.22 7.73
CA ASN A 10 30.67 15.88 7.92
C ASN A 10 29.27 15.92 8.57
N LYS A 11 29.06 16.79 9.56
CA LYS A 11 27.73 16.99 10.17
C LYS A 11 26.69 17.48 9.17
N VAL A 12 27.08 18.42 8.29
CA VAL A 12 26.20 18.93 7.24
C VAL A 12 25.87 17.83 6.22
N ILE A 13 26.86 17.05 5.78
CA ILE A 13 26.62 15.91 4.88
C ILE A 13 25.71 14.88 5.51
N GLU A 14 25.94 14.50 6.77
CA GLU A 14 25.11 13.55 7.50
C GLU A 14 23.65 14.02 7.60
N LEU A 15 23.44 15.31 7.91
CA LEU A 15 22.11 15.91 7.94
C LEU A 15 21.42 15.84 6.57
N LEU A 16 22.12 16.17 5.49
CA LEU A 16 21.57 16.13 4.13
C LEU A 16 21.23 14.70 3.68
N VAL A 17 22.07 13.72 4.01
CA VAL A 17 21.82 12.30 3.73
C VAL A 17 20.58 11.83 4.48
N LYS A 18 20.48 12.11 5.78
CA LYS A 18 19.30 11.76 6.61
C LYS A 18 18.03 12.42 6.07
N ALA A 19 18.09 13.69 5.67
CA ALA A 19 16.94 14.39 5.10
C ALA A 19 16.47 13.72 3.80
N ARG A 20 17.39 13.39 2.88
CA ARG A 20 17.06 12.69 1.62
C ARG A 20 16.44 11.32 1.89
N GLN A 21 17.06 10.53 2.77
CA GLN A 21 16.53 9.23 3.16
C GLN A 21 15.12 9.33 3.73
N LYS A 22 14.86 10.31 4.59
CA LYS A 22 13.54 10.53 5.17
C LYS A 22 12.51 10.88 4.10
N VAL A 23 12.84 11.76 3.16
CA VAL A 23 11.97 12.10 2.03
C VAL A 23 11.65 10.88 1.18
N SER A 24 12.67 10.10 0.80
CA SER A 24 12.46 8.86 0.03
C SER A 24 11.59 7.85 0.76
N GLN A 25 11.78 7.66 2.08
CA GLN A 25 10.92 6.78 2.88
C GLN A 25 9.46 7.25 2.90
N THR A 26 9.24 8.56 3.12
CA THR A 26 7.89 9.12 3.11
C THR A 26 7.22 8.92 1.76
N ILE A 27 7.91 9.23 0.66
CA ILE A 27 7.38 9.03 -0.71
C ILE A 27 7.03 7.56 -0.93
N ASN A 28 7.95 6.64 -0.62
CA ASN A 28 7.72 5.21 -0.83
C ASN A 28 6.51 4.70 -0.03
N ASN A 29 6.37 5.12 1.23
CA ASN A 29 5.23 4.74 2.05
C ASN A 29 3.92 5.30 1.50
N THR A 30 3.89 6.57 1.12
CA THR A 30 2.69 7.20 0.53
C THR A 30 2.30 6.53 -0.79
N MET A 31 3.28 6.22 -1.64
CA MET A 31 3.02 5.53 -2.91
C MET A 31 2.53 4.09 -2.70
N ALA A 32 3.08 3.37 -1.72
CA ALA A 32 2.60 2.04 -1.38
C ALA A 32 1.12 2.06 -0.95
N THR A 33 0.73 3.04 -0.13
CA THR A 33 -0.69 3.24 0.24
C THR A 33 -1.53 3.57 -0.99
N ALA A 34 -1.09 4.49 -1.85
CA ALA A 34 -1.83 4.85 -3.06
C ALA A 34 -2.04 3.65 -3.98
N TYR A 35 -1.01 2.83 -4.19
CA TYR A 35 -1.10 1.61 -4.99
C TYR A 35 -2.05 0.56 -4.41
N PHE A 36 -2.11 0.45 -3.08
CA PHE A 36 -3.10 -0.40 -2.42
C PHE A 36 -4.53 0.07 -2.68
N GLU A 37 -4.79 1.38 -2.51
CA GLU A 37 -6.11 1.97 -2.74
C GLU A 37 -6.54 1.90 -4.22
N ILE A 38 -5.61 2.09 -5.17
CA ILE A 38 -5.89 1.87 -6.59
C ILE A 38 -6.30 0.42 -6.84
N GLY A 39 -5.59 -0.54 -6.24
CA GLY A 39 -5.94 -1.95 -6.31
C GLY A 39 -7.35 -2.24 -5.80
N LYS A 40 -7.75 -1.59 -4.70
CA LYS A 40 -9.11 -1.66 -4.15
C LYS A 40 -10.15 -1.14 -5.13
N MET A 41 -9.95 0.07 -5.67
CA MET A 41 -10.88 0.69 -6.62
C MET A 41 -11.08 -0.18 -7.86
N ILE A 42 -10.00 -0.79 -8.37
CA ILE A 42 -10.09 -1.73 -9.52
C ILE A 42 -10.99 -2.92 -9.19
N VAL A 43 -10.80 -3.55 -8.02
CA VAL A 43 -11.60 -4.72 -7.62
C VAL A 43 -13.07 -4.35 -7.41
N GLU A 44 -13.34 -3.20 -6.78
CA GLU A 44 -14.71 -2.72 -6.58
C GLU A 44 -15.43 -2.45 -7.90
N GLU A 45 -14.74 -1.87 -8.89
CA GLU A 45 -15.28 -1.61 -10.23
C GLU A 45 -15.54 -2.93 -11.00
N GLU A 46 -14.62 -3.89 -10.92
CA GLU A 46 -14.79 -5.22 -11.54
C GLU A 46 -15.99 -5.99 -10.96
N GLN A 47 -16.26 -5.85 -9.66
CA GLN A 47 -17.42 -6.48 -9.00
C GLN A 47 -18.76 -5.87 -9.41
N GLN A 48 -18.79 -4.57 -9.71
CA GLN A 48 -20.01 -3.88 -10.18
C GLN A 48 -20.37 -4.27 -11.62
N GLY A 49 -19.36 -4.54 -12.47
CA GLY A 49 -19.55 -5.03 -13.83
C GLY A 49 -19.47 -6.54 -13.94
N LYS A 50 -20.45 -7.27 -13.39
CA LYS A 50 -20.67 -8.74 -13.54
C LYS A 50 -19.41 -9.54 -13.88
N GLU A 51 -18.66 -9.99 -12.86
CA GLU A 51 -17.44 -10.83 -12.90
C GLU A 51 -17.17 -11.58 -14.24
N ARG A 52 -16.71 -10.86 -15.26
CA ARG A 52 -16.23 -11.46 -16.51
C ARG A 52 -14.77 -11.12 -16.62
N ALA A 53 -13.95 -12.16 -16.77
CA ALA A 53 -12.51 -12.01 -16.98
C ALA A 53 -12.17 -11.08 -18.18
N GLU A 54 -13.09 -10.98 -19.15
CA GLU A 54 -12.97 -10.07 -20.29
C GLU A 54 -13.22 -8.59 -19.91
N TYR A 55 -14.18 -8.32 -19.04
CA TYR A 55 -14.50 -6.97 -18.56
C TYR A 55 -13.36 -6.36 -17.73
N GLY A 56 -12.80 -7.13 -16.78
CA GLY A 56 -11.64 -6.67 -15.99
C GLY A 56 -10.41 -6.40 -16.87
N LYS A 57 -10.18 -7.21 -17.92
CA LYS A 57 -9.12 -6.96 -18.89
C LYS A 57 -9.32 -5.65 -19.65
N GLN A 58 -10.57 -5.32 -20.00
CA GLN A 58 -10.90 -4.07 -20.69
C GLN A 58 -10.68 -2.86 -19.78
N ILE A 59 -11.15 -2.89 -18.53
CA ILE A 59 -10.94 -1.82 -17.55
C ILE A 59 -9.45 -1.50 -17.41
N LEU A 60 -8.61 -2.52 -17.21
CA LEU A 60 -7.18 -2.33 -17.00
C LEU A 60 -6.46 -1.75 -18.24
N ASN A 61 -6.92 -2.09 -19.43
CA ASN A 61 -6.40 -1.51 -20.66
C ASN A 61 -6.72 0.00 -20.73
N GLU A 62 -8.02 0.34 -20.63
CA GLU A 62 -8.48 1.73 -20.74
C GLU A 62 -7.90 2.62 -19.64
N LEU A 63 -7.85 2.11 -18.41
CA LEU A 63 -7.27 2.82 -17.27
C LEU A 63 -5.77 3.03 -17.45
N SER A 64 -5.04 2.04 -17.95
CA SER A 64 -3.61 2.17 -18.20
C SER A 64 -3.30 3.22 -19.25
N GLU A 65 -4.04 3.23 -20.37
CA GLU A 65 -3.81 4.21 -21.45
C GLU A 65 -3.94 5.65 -20.93
N LYS A 66 -5.00 5.93 -20.17
CA LYS A 66 -5.23 7.25 -19.56
C LYS A 66 -4.15 7.60 -18.54
N LEU A 67 -3.86 6.70 -17.61
CA LEU A 67 -2.89 6.99 -16.54
C LEU A 67 -1.45 7.09 -17.04
N VAL A 68 -1.07 6.34 -18.09
CA VAL A 68 0.25 6.47 -18.70
C VAL A 68 0.39 7.81 -19.42
N SER A 69 -0.68 8.30 -20.05
CA SER A 69 -0.69 9.64 -20.66
C SER A 69 -0.50 10.74 -19.61
N GLU A 70 -1.17 10.64 -18.47
CA GLU A 70 -1.17 11.69 -17.43
C GLU A 70 0.05 11.60 -16.48
N PHE A 71 0.44 10.40 -16.07
CA PHE A 71 1.41 10.16 -15.00
C PHE A 71 2.63 9.34 -15.43
N GLY A 72 2.66 8.85 -16.67
CA GLY A 72 3.79 8.14 -17.24
C GLY A 72 3.83 6.63 -16.96
N LYS A 73 4.99 6.03 -17.25
CA LYS A 73 5.18 4.57 -17.34
C LYS A 73 4.92 3.79 -16.03
N GLY A 74 4.79 4.48 -14.89
CA GLY A 74 4.42 3.90 -13.60
C GLY A 74 3.04 3.23 -13.59
N PHE A 75 2.18 3.53 -14.56
CA PHE A 75 0.79 3.06 -14.59
C PHE A 75 0.49 2.16 -15.82
N SER A 76 1.48 1.40 -16.27
CA SER A 76 1.26 0.36 -17.28
C SER A 76 0.22 -0.66 -16.81
N LYS A 77 -0.44 -1.35 -17.75
CA LYS A 77 -1.42 -2.40 -17.47
C LYS A 77 -0.88 -3.43 -16.46
N ARG A 78 0.38 -3.85 -16.64
CA ARG A 78 1.05 -4.79 -15.74
C ARG A 78 1.17 -4.25 -14.31
N ASN A 79 1.44 -2.95 -14.15
CA ASN A 79 1.51 -2.33 -12.84
C ASN A 79 0.12 -2.24 -12.20
N LEU A 80 -0.92 -1.94 -12.96
CA LEU A 80 -2.30 -1.96 -12.46
C LEU A 80 -2.75 -3.37 -12.05
N GLU A 81 -2.36 -4.40 -12.82
CA GLU A 81 -2.57 -5.80 -12.43
C GLU A 81 -1.88 -6.13 -11.10
N GLN A 82 -0.64 -5.65 -10.90
CA GLN A 82 0.08 -5.82 -9.63
C GLN A 82 -0.60 -5.08 -8.48
N MET A 83 -1.09 -3.85 -8.69
CA MET A 83 -1.86 -3.10 -7.69
C MET A 83 -3.14 -3.84 -7.30
N ARG A 84 -3.87 -4.38 -8.29
CA ARG A 84 -5.04 -5.23 -8.07
C ARG A 84 -4.70 -6.45 -7.22
N GLN A 85 -3.65 -7.18 -7.59
CA GLN A 85 -3.19 -8.36 -6.84
C GLN A 85 -2.69 -8.00 -5.44
N PHE A 86 -2.04 -6.85 -5.28
CA PHE A 86 -1.61 -6.35 -3.98
C PHE A 86 -2.81 -6.15 -3.05
N TYR A 87 -3.87 -5.49 -3.52
CA TYR A 87 -5.10 -5.37 -2.73
C TYR A 87 -5.72 -6.73 -2.41
N LEU A 88 -5.92 -7.61 -3.39
CA LEU A 88 -6.52 -8.94 -3.18
C LEU A 88 -5.73 -9.79 -2.17
N THR A 89 -4.40 -9.77 -2.26
CA THR A 89 -3.54 -10.58 -1.38
C THR A 89 -3.62 -10.12 0.07
N TYR A 90 -3.56 -8.81 0.32
CA TYR A 90 -3.46 -8.28 1.68
C TYR A 90 -4.80 -7.88 2.30
N SER A 91 -5.87 -7.73 1.51
CA SER A 91 -7.24 -7.60 2.02
C SER A 91 -7.68 -8.89 2.74
N ILE A 92 -7.37 -10.05 2.18
CA ILE A 92 -7.66 -11.36 2.80
C ILE A 92 -6.91 -11.50 4.14
N ALA A 93 -5.62 -11.12 4.18
CA ALA A 93 -4.83 -11.16 5.40
C ALA A 93 -5.40 -10.26 6.51
N GLN A 94 -5.94 -9.08 6.16
CA GLN A 94 -6.63 -8.21 7.10
C GLN A 94 -7.92 -8.84 7.63
N THR A 95 -8.73 -9.46 6.77
CA THR A 95 -9.96 -10.16 7.19
C THR A 95 -9.67 -11.30 8.15
N VAL A 96 -8.68 -12.14 7.86
CA VAL A 96 -8.27 -13.25 8.73
C VAL A 96 -7.75 -12.74 10.07
N SER A 97 -6.92 -11.69 10.07
CA SER A 97 -6.42 -11.07 11.30
C SER A 97 -7.55 -10.49 12.16
N ALA A 98 -8.53 -9.84 11.53
CA ALA A 98 -9.70 -9.30 12.21
C ALA A 98 -10.60 -10.40 12.80
N GLN A 99 -10.80 -11.51 12.07
CA GLN A 99 -11.55 -12.67 12.56
C GLN A 99 -10.83 -13.35 13.73
N LEU A 100 -9.52 -13.53 13.65
CA LEU A 100 -8.71 -14.10 14.73
C LEU A 100 -8.77 -13.22 16.00
N SER A 101 -8.63 -11.91 15.85
CA SER A 101 -8.73 -10.96 16.97
C SER A 101 -10.11 -11.01 17.64
N LYS A 102 -11.19 -11.13 16.87
CA LYS A 102 -12.55 -11.32 17.42
C LYS A 102 -12.68 -12.64 18.17
N GLY A 103 -12.19 -13.74 17.62
CA GLY A 103 -12.23 -15.06 18.26
C GLY A 103 -11.48 -15.09 19.61
N GLN A 104 -10.36 -14.39 19.72
CA GLN A 104 -9.63 -14.23 20.98
C GLN A 104 -10.44 -13.44 22.01
N LYS A 105 -11.03 -12.30 21.64
CA LYS A 105 -11.89 -11.50 22.52
C LYS A 105 -13.10 -12.29 23.03
N LEU A 106 -13.78 -13.03 22.15
CA LEU A 106 -14.86 -13.94 22.51
C LEU A 106 -14.37 -14.98 23.54
N SER A 107 -13.23 -15.62 23.29
CA SER A 107 -12.67 -16.63 24.23
C SER A 107 -12.31 -16.07 25.60
N ASP A 108 -11.90 -14.80 25.68
CA ASP A 108 -11.57 -14.13 26.94
C ASP A 108 -12.84 -13.61 27.66
N GLU A 109 -13.90 -13.26 26.94
CA GLU A 109 -15.22 -12.97 27.52
C GLU A 109 -15.86 -14.21 28.15
N PHE A 110 -15.73 -15.39 27.52
CA PHE A 110 -16.24 -16.65 28.08
C PHE A 110 -15.47 -17.13 29.32
N LYS A 111 -14.20 -16.73 29.52
CA LYS A 111 -13.43 -17.02 30.75
C LYS A 111 -13.89 -16.21 31.97
N ASN A 112 -14.56 -15.08 31.76
CA ASN A 112 -15.08 -14.23 32.83
C ASN A 112 -16.52 -14.57 33.25
N ILE A 113 -17.14 -15.57 32.61
CA ILE A 113 -18.37 -16.17 33.12
C ILE A 113 -17.93 -17.21 34.15
N HIS A 114 -17.89 -16.83 35.43
CA HIS A 114 -17.92 -17.81 36.50
C HIS A 114 -19.21 -18.60 36.39
N ILE A 115 -19.10 -19.78 35.78
CA ILE A 115 -20.10 -20.84 35.91
C ILE A 115 -20.01 -21.28 37.37
N PHE A 116 -21.01 -20.89 38.16
CA PHE A 116 -21.30 -21.55 39.44
C PHE A 116 -21.72 -22.99 39.19
#